data_AF-A0AAD6Q8J3-F1
#
_entry.id   AF-A0AAD6Q8J3-F1
#
_cell.length_a   1.000
_cell.length_b   1.000
_cell.length_c   1.000
_cell.angle_alpha   90.00
_cell.angle_beta   90.00
_cell.angle_gamma   90.00
#
_symmetry.space_group_name_H-M   'P 1'
#
loop_
_entity.id
_entity.type
_entity.pdbx_description
1 polymer ?
#
loop_
_entity_poly.entity_id
_entity_poly.type
_entity_poly.pdbx_seq_one_letter_code
_entity_poly.pdbx_strand_id
1 'polypeptide(L)'
;MAMWTMGPIKEMKLVGEKCIFVTTVVTLLLAFVSEIVGQHYVLGPLIFGLALPIGPSFGANLVSKLSSLVCGLLFPAYLAVTGLQTNIFKVDFQSAVIVGIVMVSGIIIKLGAVILPALHSQVPVRDAFLLAIILNIKGIVEINVYNFWKDNKTLHDGDYALCVVSVILTNVVIAPLVKLLYNPSRQYHTLKRSTIQHCRRDSEFRMLVCIHNRENVPTIINLLEISHATEESPIAVIGLVLVKIEGRAAPILIANSRKGVPETESSSTTSILNALRNYEQNHRNSSTVQSFTSITHFETMHDDICRLAMNKRATIVIMPFHKKWAIDGSIESTSRSIQQMNRNVLKNAPCSVGILIDRGILNGSLSVLNGRLLFNVAVLFFGGPDDAESLAYGARMVRHGCVRITVVNFLLFGNANSKERKRDSDLINEYRQGNLGNQHFLYFEEVVRDGVDLAGCLAKMVGCFDLILVGKYHQKSPLFKGLEEWSECPELGVIGDMLASPGFECAASVLVVQQPRMRVNETAPLIHDAPDDNRVCLSMERWN
;
A
#
# COMPACT_ATOMS: atom_id res chain seq x y z
N MET A 1 -21.53 -30.36 -17.39
CA MET A 1 -22.39 -31.05 -16.39
C MET A 1 -21.62 -31.64 -15.19
N ALA A 2 -20.32 -31.38 -15.03
CA ALA A 2 -19.50 -31.89 -13.90
C ALA A 2 -18.98 -30.77 -12.96
N MET A 3 -19.58 -29.57 -13.02
CA MET A 3 -19.15 -28.40 -12.23
C MET A 3 -19.99 -28.20 -10.95
N TRP A 4 -20.83 -29.17 -10.60
CA TRP A 4 -21.86 -29.05 -9.54
C TRP A 4 -21.81 -30.12 -8.45
N THR A 5 -20.83 -31.02 -8.46
CA THR A 5 -20.75 -32.14 -7.49
C THR A 5 -19.72 -31.96 -6.38
N MET A 6 -18.95 -30.87 -6.36
CA MET A 6 -18.14 -30.51 -5.20
C MET A 6 -18.90 -29.50 -4.34
N GLY A 7 -19.74 -30.01 -3.44
CA GLY A 7 -20.29 -29.21 -2.34
C GLY A 7 -19.19 -28.60 -1.48
N PRO A 8 -19.50 -27.62 -0.62
CA PRO A 8 -18.51 -26.95 0.20
C PRO A 8 -17.85 -27.98 1.13
N ILE A 9 -16.62 -28.37 0.80
CA ILE A 9 -15.80 -29.26 1.63
C ILE A 9 -15.47 -28.46 2.89
N LYS A 10 -16.31 -28.67 3.90
CA LYS A 10 -16.23 -28.07 5.22
C LYS A 10 -14.96 -28.58 5.90
N GLU A 11 -14.06 -27.65 6.18
CA GLU A 11 -12.91 -27.77 7.07
C GLU A 11 -12.07 -29.06 6.98
N MET A 12 -11.31 -29.23 5.90
CA MET A 12 -10.07 -30.01 5.98
C MET A 12 -8.96 -29.13 6.55
N LYS A 13 -9.00 -28.93 7.88
CA LYS A 13 -7.88 -28.36 8.64
C LYS A 13 -6.82 -29.41 9.00
N LEU A 14 -6.93 -30.62 8.44
CA LEU A 14 -6.04 -31.74 8.75
C LEU A 14 -5.33 -32.26 7.49
N VAL A 15 -4.00 -32.19 7.55
CA VAL A 15 -2.98 -32.90 6.77
C VAL A 15 -2.66 -32.35 5.37
N GLY A 16 -1.98 -31.20 5.35
CA GLY A 16 -1.45 -30.59 4.12
C GLY A 16 -0.55 -31.52 3.29
N GLU A 17 0.19 -32.46 3.89
CA GLU A 17 1.06 -33.38 3.15
C GLU A 17 0.30 -34.47 2.39
N LYS A 18 -0.66 -35.12 3.04
CA LYS A 18 -1.52 -36.14 2.39
C LYS A 18 -2.34 -35.51 1.27
N CYS A 19 -2.82 -34.29 1.47
CA CYS A 19 -3.62 -33.61 0.46
C CYS A 19 -2.81 -33.23 -0.79
N ILE A 20 -1.55 -32.81 -0.62
CA ILE A 20 -0.65 -32.54 -1.76
C ILE A 20 -0.33 -33.83 -2.49
N PHE A 21 0.01 -34.90 -1.76
CA PHE A 21 0.28 -36.19 -2.37
C PHE A 21 -0.90 -36.67 -3.23
N VAL A 22 -2.12 -36.63 -2.67
CA VAL A 22 -3.35 -36.97 -3.41
C VAL A 22 -3.53 -36.06 -4.62
N THR A 23 -3.32 -34.75 -4.47
CA THR A 23 -3.48 -33.79 -5.57
C THR A 23 -2.47 -34.03 -6.70
N THR A 24 -1.22 -34.36 -6.37
CA THR A 24 -0.19 -34.71 -7.36
C THR A 24 -0.53 -36.02 -8.06
N VAL A 25 -0.96 -37.05 -7.32
CA VAL A 25 -1.38 -38.35 -7.89
C VAL A 25 -2.57 -38.16 -8.83
N VAL A 26 -3.59 -37.40 -8.42
CA VAL A 26 -4.76 -37.08 -9.27
C VAL A 26 -4.32 -36.33 -10.52
N THR A 27 -3.41 -35.34 -10.40
CA THR A 27 -2.87 -34.61 -11.54
C THR A 27 -2.19 -35.56 -12.55
N LEU A 28 -1.36 -36.51 -12.08
CA LEU A 28 -0.70 -37.50 -12.94
C LEU A 28 -1.70 -38.46 -13.60
N LEU A 29 -2.70 -38.93 -12.85
CA LEU A 29 -3.76 -39.79 -13.38
C LEU A 29 -4.56 -39.06 -14.47
N LEU A 30 -4.90 -37.79 -14.28
CA LEU A 30 -5.63 -37.01 -15.28
C LEU A 30 -4.78 -36.69 -16.52
N ALA A 31 -3.47 -36.50 -16.36
CA ALA A 31 -2.56 -36.40 -17.49
C ALA A 31 -2.56 -37.70 -18.31
N PHE A 32 -2.45 -38.85 -17.65
CA PHE A 32 -2.47 -40.16 -18.28
C PHE A 32 -3.80 -40.47 -18.99
N VAL A 33 -4.93 -40.19 -18.33
CA VAL A 33 -6.26 -40.35 -18.94
C VAL A 33 -6.42 -39.44 -20.17
N SER A 34 -5.85 -38.22 -20.15
CA SER A 34 -5.90 -37.33 -21.32
C SER A 34 -5.22 -37.94 -22.53
N GLU A 35 -4.06 -38.57 -22.35
CA GLU A 35 -3.35 -39.27 -23.44
C GLU A 35 -4.14 -40.47 -23.96
N ILE A 36 -4.76 -41.26 -23.07
CA ILE A 36 -5.60 -42.41 -23.49
C ILE A 36 -6.78 -41.95 -24.36
N VAL A 37 -7.36 -40.79 -24.05
CA VAL A 37 -8.47 -40.19 -24.81
C VAL A 37 -7.98 -39.59 -26.15
N GLY A 38 -6.67 -39.56 -26.40
CA GLY A 38 -6.07 -38.98 -27.61
C GLY A 38 -5.91 -37.47 -27.55
N GLN A 39 -5.98 -36.87 -26.34
CA GLN A 39 -5.69 -35.45 -26.11
C GLN A 39 -4.29 -35.28 -25.52
N HIS A 40 -3.75 -34.06 -25.60
CA HIS A 40 -2.44 -33.75 -25.01
C HIS A 40 -2.47 -33.87 -23.48
N TYR A 41 -1.42 -34.42 -22.86
CA TYR A 41 -1.33 -34.68 -21.41
C TYR A 41 -1.54 -33.44 -20.51
N VAL A 42 -1.43 -32.23 -21.07
CA VAL A 42 -1.63 -30.95 -20.36
C VAL A 42 -3.11 -30.68 -20.06
N LEU A 43 -4.03 -31.19 -20.89
CA LEU A 43 -5.44 -30.81 -20.85
C LEU A 43 -6.12 -31.24 -19.54
N GLY A 44 -5.92 -32.48 -19.10
CA GLY A 44 -6.50 -33.02 -17.87
C GLY A 44 -6.10 -32.23 -16.61
N PRO A 45 -4.79 -32.06 -16.33
CA PRO A 45 -4.28 -31.20 -15.26
C PRO A 45 -4.83 -29.77 -15.31
N LEU A 46 -4.98 -29.18 -16.51
CA LEU A 46 -5.51 -27.83 -16.67
C LEU A 46 -6.97 -27.74 -16.22
N ILE A 47 -7.82 -28.67 -16.67
CA ILE A 47 -9.24 -28.72 -16.28
C ILE A 47 -9.37 -28.96 -14.78
N PHE A 48 -8.53 -29.84 -14.23
CA PHE A 48 -8.50 -30.09 -12.79
C PHE A 48 -8.14 -28.84 -12.00
N GLY A 49 -7.09 -28.12 -12.40
CA GLY A 49 -6.70 -26.86 -11.78
C GLY A 49 -7.79 -25.79 -11.84
N LEU A 50 -8.54 -25.72 -12.93
CA LEU A 50 -9.71 -24.82 -13.07
C LEU A 50 -10.90 -25.24 -12.20
N ALA A 51 -11.05 -26.54 -11.93
CA ALA A 51 -12.11 -27.07 -11.07
C ALA A 51 -11.80 -26.90 -9.57
N LEU A 52 -10.55 -26.64 -9.19
CA LEU A 52 -10.17 -26.46 -7.79
C LEU A 52 -10.78 -25.17 -7.21
N PRO A 53 -11.40 -25.24 -6.00
CA PRO A 53 -12.03 -24.07 -5.40
C PRO A 53 -10.99 -23.01 -5.01
N ILE A 54 -11.26 -21.77 -5.41
CA ILE A 54 -10.44 -20.61 -5.08
C ILE A 54 -10.71 -20.23 -3.62
N GLY A 55 -9.83 -20.64 -2.70
CA GLY A 55 -10.04 -20.40 -1.27
C GLY A 55 -8.75 -20.35 -0.45
N PRO A 56 -8.74 -19.59 0.66
CA PRO A 56 -7.56 -19.29 1.46
C PRO A 56 -6.97 -20.51 2.20
N SER A 57 -7.73 -21.58 2.41
CA SER A 57 -7.26 -22.74 3.18
C SER A 57 -6.63 -23.85 2.33
N PHE A 58 -7.24 -24.19 1.19
CA PHE A 58 -6.80 -25.32 0.37
C PHE A 58 -5.90 -24.90 -0.80
N GLY A 59 -6.41 -24.03 -1.68
CA GLY A 59 -5.66 -23.56 -2.85
C GLY A 59 -4.37 -22.84 -2.48
N ALA A 60 -4.37 -22.07 -1.39
CA ALA A 60 -3.19 -21.36 -0.90
C ALA A 60 -2.05 -22.28 -0.48
N ASN A 61 -2.39 -23.29 0.32
CA ASN A 61 -1.42 -24.26 0.82
C ASN A 61 -0.88 -25.15 -0.29
N LEU A 62 -1.73 -25.48 -1.27
CA LEU A 62 -1.32 -26.22 -2.45
C LEU A 62 -0.35 -25.39 -3.31
N VAL A 63 -0.69 -24.15 -3.63
CA VAL A 63 0.15 -23.25 -4.43
C VAL A 63 1.46 -22.94 -3.72
N SER A 64 1.46 -22.64 -2.42
CA SER A 64 2.70 -22.30 -1.71
C SER A 64 3.71 -23.46 -1.71
N LYS A 65 3.26 -24.69 -1.48
CA LYS A 65 4.13 -25.87 -1.45
C LYS A 65 4.52 -26.37 -2.85
N LEU A 66 3.59 -26.38 -3.82
CA LEU A 66 3.91 -26.75 -5.19
C LEU A 66 4.76 -25.69 -5.90
N SER A 67 4.56 -24.41 -5.63
CA SER A 67 5.32 -23.33 -6.27
C SER A 67 6.81 -23.44 -5.98
N SER A 68 7.21 -23.77 -4.74
CA SER A 68 8.63 -23.97 -4.43
C SER A 68 9.24 -25.12 -5.23
N LEU A 69 8.54 -26.25 -5.38
CA LEU A 69 9.02 -27.40 -6.15
C LEU A 69 9.02 -27.11 -7.66
N VAL A 70 7.94 -26.53 -8.17
CA VAL A 70 7.76 -26.25 -9.59
C VAL A 70 8.72 -25.16 -10.04
N CYS A 71 8.74 -24.00 -9.38
CA CYS A 71 9.60 -22.88 -9.76
C CYS A 71 11.07 -23.12 -9.41
N GLY A 72 11.36 -23.87 -8.34
CA GLY A 72 12.72 -24.12 -7.88
C GLY A 72 13.44 -25.25 -8.62
N LEU A 73 12.72 -26.29 -9.07
CA LEU A 73 13.32 -27.50 -9.65
C LEU A 73 12.75 -27.87 -11.02
N LEU A 74 11.44 -28.13 -11.11
CA LEU A 74 10.85 -28.72 -12.33
C LEU A 74 10.89 -27.76 -13.53
N PHE A 75 10.60 -26.48 -13.30
CA PHE A 75 10.57 -25.46 -14.34
C PHE A 75 11.97 -25.16 -14.91
N PRO A 76 13.01 -24.92 -14.09
CA PRO A 76 14.38 -24.82 -14.59
C PRO A 76 14.86 -26.07 -15.33
N ALA A 77 14.53 -27.27 -14.82
CA ALA A 77 14.89 -28.52 -15.48
C ALA A 77 14.22 -28.68 -16.85
N TYR A 78 12.93 -28.37 -16.95
CA TYR A 78 12.20 -28.38 -18.22
C TYR A 78 12.82 -27.42 -19.26
N LEU A 79 13.14 -26.19 -18.83
CA LEU A 79 13.79 -25.22 -19.70
C LEU A 79 15.19 -25.66 -20.12
N ALA A 80 15.95 -26.30 -19.23
CA ALA A 80 17.27 -26.84 -19.55
C ALA A 80 17.20 -27.96 -20.59
N VAL A 81 16.27 -28.91 -20.45
CA VAL A 81 16.06 -30.00 -21.43
C VAL A 81 15.63 -29.43 -22.78
N THR A 82 14.65 -28.52 -22.79
CA THR A 82 14.20 -27.84 -24.02
C THR A 82 15.35 -27.09 -24.69
N GLY A 83 16.17 -26.38 -23.91
CA GLY A 83 17.35 -25.67 -24.39
C GLY A 83 18.38 -26.62 -25.02
N LEU A 84 18.66 -27.76 -24.38
CA LEU A 84 19.61 -28.75 -24.89
C LEU A 84 19.14 -29.39 -26.20
N GLN A 85 17.83 -29.60 -26.36
CA GLN A 85 17.23 -30.11 -27.60
C GLN A 85 17.21 -29.08 -28.74
N THR A 86 17.55 -27.81 -28.46
CA THR A 86 17.53 -26.72 -29.43
C THR A 86 18.88 -26.63 -30.15
N ASN A 87 18.95 -27.14 -31.39
CA ASN A 87 20.17 -27.11 -32.18
C ASN A 87 20.18 -25.92 -33.15
N ILE A 88 20.78 -24.81 -32.71
CA ILE A 88 20.86 -23.54 -33.46
C ILE A 88 21.75 -23.69 -34.72
N PHE A 89 22.65 -24.67 -34.76
CA PHE A 89 23.58 -24.86 -35.90
C PHE A 89 22.91 -25.48 -37.13
N LYS A 90 21.68 -25.97 -37.02
CA LYS A 90 20.90 -26.52 -38.14
C LYS A 90 20.00 -25.48 -38.84
N VAL A 91 20.11 -24.21 -38.46
CA VAL A 91 19.25 -23.15 -38.98
C VAL A 91 19.76 -22.66 -40.33
N ASP A 92 18.89 -22.69 -41.34
CA ASP A 92 19.14 -22.06 -42.64
C ASP A 92 18.68 -20.59 -42.64
N PHE A 93 19.41 -19.73 -43.37
CA PHE A 93 19.14 -18.30 -43.44
C PHE A 93 17.80 -17.99 -44.14
N GLN A 94 17.41 -18.77 -45.15
CA GLN A 94 16.13 -18.54 -45.83
C GLN A 94 14.95 -18.84 -44.90
N SER A 95 15.00 -19.96 -44.18
CA SER A 95 14.01 -20.29 -43.13
C SER A 95 13.98 -19.23 -42.03
N ALA A 96 15.15 -18.70 -41.63
CA ALA A 96 15.27 -17.59 -40.67
C ALA A 96 14.46 -16.36 -41.07
N VAL A 97 14.58 -15.94 -42.34
CA VAL A 97 13.85 -14.78 -42.87
C VAL A 97 12.35 -15.04 -42.93
N ILE A 98 11.93 -16.22 -43.40
CA ILE A 98 10.50 -16.56 -43.53
C ILE A 98 9.81 -16.57 -42.17
N VAL A 99 10.37 -17.28 -41.18
CA VAL A 99 9.79 -17.32 -39.83
C VAL A 99 9.88 -15.95 -39.15
N GLY A 100 10.90 -15.15 -39.44
CA GLY A 100 10.98 -13.76 -39.01
C GLY A 100 9.78 -12.93 -39.50
N ILE A 101 9.45 -13.02 -40.79
CA ILE A 101 8.29 -12.33 -41.39
C ILE A 101 6.98 -12.83 -40.76
N VAL A 102 6.82 -14.15 -40.59
CA VAL A 102 5.62 -14.74 -39.97
C VAL A 102 5.49 -14.26 -38.52
N MET A 103 6.58 -14.17 -37.76
CA MET A 103 6.55 -13.68 -36.39
C MET A 103 6.21 -12.20 -36.29
N VAL A 104 6.84 -11.35 -37.12
CA VAL A 104 6.57 -9.91 -37.13
C VAL A 104 5.12 -9.63 -37.54
N SER A 105 4.62 -10.29 -38.58
CA SER A 105 3.22 -10.17 -38.98
C SER A 105 2.26 -10.61 -37.87
N GLY A 106 2.55 -11.72 -37.17
CA GLY A 106 1.78 -12.17 -36.01
C GLY A 106 1.75 -11.14 -34.87
N ILE A 107 2.88 -10.48 -34.58
CA ILE A 107 2.94 -9.42 -33.56
C ILE A 107 2.07 -8.22 -33.97
N ILE A 108 2.17 -7.77 -35.23
CA ILE A 108 1.38 -6.63 -35.74
C ILE A 108 -0.12 -6.94 -35.66
N ILE A 109 -0.52 -8.13 -36.11
CA ILE A 109 -1.92 -8.57 -36.05
C ILE A 109 -2.40 -8.61 -34.60
N LYS A 110 -1.62 -9.19 -33.67
CA LYS A 110 -1.99 -9.28 -32.25
C LYS A 110 -2.07 -7.91 -31.59
N LEU A 111 -1.16 -6.98 -31.91
CA LEU A 111 -1.22 -5.61 -31.44
C LEU A 111 -2.50 -4.92 -31.90
N GLY A 112 -2.82 -4.98 -33.20
CA GLY A 112 -4.06 -4.42 -33.75
C GLY A 112 -5.31 -5.02 -33.12
N ALA A 113 -5.33 -6.35 -32.96
CA ALA A 113 -6.45 -7.08 -32.37
C ALA A 113 -6.72 -6.74 -30.89
N VAL A 114 -5.71 -6.26 -30.15
CA VAL A 114 -5.89 -5.81 -28.76
C VAL A 114 -6.21 -4.32 -28.68
N ILE A 115 -5.54 -3.49 -29.47
CA ILE A 115 -5.69 -2.03 -29.41
C ILE A 115 -7.09 -1.61 -29.90
N LEU A 116 -7.57 -2.19 -31.01
CA LEU A 116 -8.87 -1.79 -31.59
C LEU A 116 -10.05 -1.98 -30.61
N PRO A 117 -10.24 -3.16 -29.97
CA PRO A 117 -11.29 -3.33 -28.97
C PRO A 117 -11.07 -2.50 -27.70
N ALA A 118 -9.81 -2.31 -27.28
CA ALA A 118 -9.50 -1.51 -26.09
C ALA A 118 -9.88 -0.03 -26.28
N LEU A 119 -9.61 0.53 -27.47
CA LEU A 119 -10.04 1.89 -27.83
C LEU A 119 -11.56 2.00 -27.93
N HIS A 120 -12.23 0.99 -28.51
CA HIS A 120 -13.69 0.93 -28.53
C HIS A 120 -14.29 0.88 -27.11
N SER A 121 -13.56 0.31 -26.15
CA SER A 121 -13.94 0.23 -24.74
C SER A 121 -13.54 1.46 -23.92
N GLN A 122 -13.15 2.57 -24.56
CA GLN A 122 -12.72 3.82 -23.93
C GLN A 122 -11.50 3.71 -23.01
N VAL A 123 -10.62 2.73 -23.22
CA VAL A 123 -9.33 2.66 -22.53
C VAL A 123 -8.38 3.72 -23.11
N PRO A 124 -7.63 4.47 -22.28
CA PRO A 124 -6.64 5.43 -22.78
C PRO A 124 -5.66 4.79 -23.76
N VAL A 125 -5.34 5.47 -24.86
CA VAL A 125 -4.51 4.94 -25.97
C VAL A 125 -3.18 4.35 -25.47
N ARG A 126 -2.55 5.01 -24.49
CA ARG A 126 -1.30 4.55 -23.89
C ARG A 126 -1.47 3.23 -23.12
N ASP A 127 -2.55 3.08 -22.37
CA ASP A 127 -2.82 1.88 -21.58
C ASP A 127 -3.24 0.72 -22.50
N ALA A 128 -3.98 1.02 -23.58
CA ALA A 128 -4.30 0.07 -24.64
C ALA A 128 -3.03 -0.46 -25.34
N PHE A 129 -2.09 0.43 -25.69
CA PHE A 129 -0.81 0.05 -26.29
C PHE A 129 0.05 -0.77 -25.34
N LEU A 130 0.11 -0.39 -24.06
CA LEU A 130 0.85 -1.12 -23.03
C LEU A 130 0.28 -2.53 -22.81
N LEU A 131 -1.05 -2.66 -22.75
CA LEU A 131 -1.74 -3.95 -22.66
C LEU A 131 -1.42 -4.83 -23.87
N ALA A 132 -1.43 -4.26 -25.08
CA ALA A 132 -1.11 -4.97 -26.30
C ALA A 132 0.34 -5.49 -26.33
N ILE A 133 1.30 -4.71 -25.83
CA ILE A 133 2.69 -5.16 -25.68
C ILE A 133 2.79 -6.31 -24.65
N ILE A 134 2.14 -6.18 -23.49
CA ILE A 134 2.17 -7.22 -22.45
C ILE A 134 1.59 -8.53 -22.95
N LEU A 135 0.51 -8.49 -23.73
CA LEU A 135 -0.10 -9.69 -24.33
C LEU A 135 0.75 -10.34 -25.43
N ASN A 136 1.79 -9.67 -25.93
CA ASN A 136 2.76 -10.26 -26.86
C ASN A 136 3.90 -11.01 -26.16
N ILE A 137 3.99 -10.96 -24.83
CA ILE A 137 4.95 -11.77 -24.08
C ILE A 137 4.62 -13.25 -24.28
N LYS A 138 5.62 -14.01 -24.74
CA LYS A 138 5.54 -15.46 -24.95
C LYS A 138 6.27 -16.18 -23.82
N GLY A 139 5.85 -17.37 -23.44
CA GLY A 139 6.40 -18.11 -22.32
C GLY A 139 6.42 -19.62 -22.54
N ILE A 140 6.28 -20.35 -21.42
CA ILE A 140 6.37 -21.81 -21.41
C ILE A 140 5.28 -22.51 -22.22
N VAL A 141 4.11 -21.89 -22.34
CA VAL A 141 2.99 -22.47 -23.08
C VAL A 141 3.32 -22.55 -24.57
N GLU A 142 3.87 -21.49 -25.18
CA GLU A 142 4.30 -21.55 -26.58
C GLU A 142 5.42 -22.56 -26.80
N ILE A 143 6.40 -22.61 -25.89
CA ILE A 143 7.50 -23.58 -25.97
C ILE A 143 6.96 -25.02 -25.95
N ASN A 144 5.97 -25.31 -25.09
CA ASN A 144 5.34 -26.63 -25.03
C ASN A 144 4.61 -26.99 -26.33
N VAL A 145 3.91 -26.04 -26.94
CA VAL A 145 3.27 -26.25 -28.26
C VAL A 145 4.32 -26.55 -29.33
N TYR A 146 5.47 -25.87 -29.31
CA TYR A 146 6.56 -26.16 -30.25
C TYR A 146 7.18 -27.54 -30.04
N ASN A 147 7.35 -27.97 -28.78
CA ASN A 147 7.79 -29.33 -28.46
C ASN A 147 6.80 -30.36 -29.00
N PHE A 148 5.49 -30.16 -28.79
CA PHE A 148 4.46 -31.04 -29.33
C PHE A 148 4.51 -31.16 -30.86
N TRP A 149 4.68 -30.05 -31.58
CA TRP A 149 4.80 -30.07 -33.04
C TRP A 149 6.10 -30.72 -33.53
N LYS A 150 7.19 -30.60 -32.77
CA LYS A 150 8.44 -31.30 -33.04
C LYS A 150 8.30 -32.81 -32.83
N ASP A 151 7.68 -33.23 -31.73
CA ASP A 151 7.47 -34.64 -31.39
C ASP A 151 6.58 -35.35 -32.42
N ASN A 152 5.56 -34.65 -32.94
CA ASN A 152 4.72 -35.11 -34.03
C ASN A 152 5.40 -35.02 -35.42
N LYS A 153 6.69 -34.69 -35.48
CA LYS A 153 7.49 -34.54 -36.72
C LYS A 153 6.90 -33.54 -37.73
N THR A 154 6.11 -32.58 -37.24
CA THR A 154 5.55 -31.51 -38.08
C THR A 154 6.57 -30.39 -38.29
N LEU A 155 7.38 -30.10 -37.26
CA LEU A 155 8.50 -29.17 -37.32
C LEU A 155 9.82 -29.93 -37.48
N HIS A 156 10.65 -29.50 -38.42
CA HIS A 156 12.04 -29.95 -38.50
C HIS A 156 12.89 -29.30 -37.41
N ASP A 157 14.03 -29.91 -37.09
CA ASP A 157 14.94 -29.44 -36.02
C ASP A 157 15.35 -27.96 -36.17
N GLY A 158 15.60 -27.51 -37.41
CA GLY A 158 15.99 -26.12 -37.71
C GLY A 158 14.85 -25.12 -37.46
N ASP A 159 13.63 -25.45 -37.91
CA ASP A 159 12.45 -24.60 -37.74
C ASP A 159 12.04 -24.51 -36.26
N TYR A 160 12.11 -25.64 -35.54
CA TYR A 160 11.90 -25.67 -34.10
C TYR A 160 12.89 -24.74 -33.37
N ALA A 161 14.18 -24.81 -33.70
CA ALA A 161 15.18 -23.96 -33.06
C ALA A 161 14.92 -22.48 -33.29
N LEU A 162 14.46 -22.13 -34.50
CA LEU A 162 14.11 -20.76 -34.87
C LEU A 162 12.85 -20.26 -34.14
N CYS A 163 11.85 -21.10 -33.92
CA CYS A 163 10.68 -20.79 -33.09
C CYS A 163 11.06 -20.52 -31.62
N VAL A 164 11.98 -21.30 -31.05
CA VAL A 164 12.48 -21.06 -29.67
C VAL A 164 13.29 -19.76 -29.59
N VAL A 165 14.21 -19.53 -30.53
CA VAL A 165 15.02 -18.30 -30.57
C VAL A 165 14.15 -17.05 -30.73
N SER A 166 13.11 -17.11 -31.57
CA SER A 166 12.20 -15.98 -31.76
C SER A 166 11.38 -15.65 -30.51
N VAL A 167 10.95 -16.65 -29.70
CA VAL A 167 10.34 -16.41 -28.38
C VAL A 167 11.30 -15.63 -27.48
N ILE A 168 12.56 -16.07 -27.38
CA ILE A 168 13.58 -15.40 -26.58
C ILE A 168 13.80 -13.96 -27.07
N LEU A 169 13.98 -13.76 -28.38
CA LEU A 169 14.23 -12.45 -28.96
C LEU A 169 13.06 -11.48 -28.72
N THR A 170 11.82 -11.95 -28.92
CA THR A 170 10.63 -11.11 -28.65
C THR A 170 10.55 -10.67 -27.19
N ASN A 171 10.87 -11.56 -26.23
CA ASN A 171 10.87 -11.21 -24.82
C ASN A 171 12.00 -10.24 -24.44
N VAL A 172 13.20 -10.39 -25.05
CA VAL A 172 14.33 -9.46 -24.86
C VAL A 172 13.98 -8.05 -25.33
N VAL A 173 13.15 -7.91 -26.37
CA VAL A 173 12.68 -6.60 -26.86
C VAL A 173 11.49 -6.08 -26.03
N ILE A 174 10.53 -6.93 -25.71
CA ILE A 174 9.29 -6.52 -25.03
C ILE A 174 9.57 -6.11 -23.56
N ALA A 175 10.39 -6.85 -22.82
CA ALA A 175 10.67 -6.57 -21.41
C ALA A 175 11.18 -5.13 -21.13
N PRO A 176 12.23 -4.62 -21.83
CA PRO A 176 12.68 -3.24 -21.65
C PRO A 176 11.64 -2.23 -22.16
N LEU A 177 10.89 -2.55 -23.22
CA LEU A 177 9.84 -1.67 -23.75
C LEU A 177 8.70 -1.49 -22.73
N VAL A 178 8.26 -2.56 -22.08
CA VAL A 178 7.30 -2.48 -20.97
C VAL A 178 7.88 -1.65 -19.84
N LYS A 179 9.14 -1.87 -19.44
CA LYS A 179 9.77 -1.09 -18.35
C LYS A 179 9.88 0.40 -18.66
N LEU A 180 10.12 0.76 -19.93
CA LEU A 180 10.20 2.15 -20.38
C LEU A 180 8.83 2.83 -20.41
N LEU A 181 7.81 2.13 -20.91
CA LEU A 181 6.47 2.67 -21.08
C LEU A 181 5.63 2.60 -19.80
N TYR A 182 5.87 1.60 -18.95
CA TYR A 182 5.21 1.40 -17.68
C TYR A 182 5.87 2.27 -16.61
N ASN A 183 5.25 3.41 -16.33
CA ASN A 183 5.65 4.24 -15.20
C ASN A 183 4.49 4.31 -14.18
N PRO A 184 4.47 3.43 -13.16
CA PRO A 184 3.42 3.42 -12.16
C PRO A 184 3.40 4.72 -11.35
N SER A 185 4.56 5.37 -11.19
CA SER A 185 4.65 6.61 -10.41
C SER A 185 3.97 7.80 -11.08
N ARG A 186 3.84 7.82 -12.42
CA ARG A 186 3.18 8.90 -13.18
C ARG A 186 1.68 9.03 -12.90
N GLN A 187 1.01 7.97 -12.45
CA GLN A 187 -0.40 8.06 -12.03
C GLN A 187 -0.58 9.08 -10.88
N TYR A 188 0.46 9.32 -10.07
CA TYR A 188 0.36 10.14 -8.87
C TYR A 188 0.75 11.63 -9.04
N HIS A 189 1.21 12.04 -10.22
CA HIS A 189 1.84 13.36 -10.43
C HIS A 189 0.87 14.49 -10.81
N THR A 190 -0.37 14.20 -11.22
CA THR A 190 -1.25 15.18 -11.87
C THR A 190 -2.26 15.86 -10.94
N LEU A 191 -2.35 15.48 -9.66
CA LEU A 191 -3.29 16.11 -8.72
C LEU A 191 -2.60 17.02 -7.70
N LYS A 192 -3.29 18.13 -7.40
CA LYS A 192 -3.04 19.00 -6.25
C LYS A 192 -3.08 18.13 -4.99
N ARG A 193 -1.93 17.98 -4.33
CA ARG A 193 -1.79 17.15 -3.13
C ARG A 193 -2.53 17.76 -1.96
N SER A 194 -3.19 16.90 -1.19
CA SER A 194 -3.89 17.29 0.03
C SER A 194 -2.91 17.23 1.20
N THR A 195 -2.84 18.32 1.94
CA THR A 195 -2.08 18.44 3.19
C THR A 195 -3.07 18.82 4.29
N ILE A 196 -2.82 18.43 5.54
CA ILE A 196 -3.69 18.74 6.68
C ILE A 196 -3.65 20.25 6.93
N GLN A 197 -2.46 20.85 6.86
CA GLN A 197 -2.25 22.28 7.10
C GLN A 197 -3.05 23.17 6.12
N HIS A 198 -3.15 22.77 4.85
CA HIS A 198 -3.84 23.55 3.82
C HIS A 198 -5.29 23.08 3.58
N CYS A 199 -5.80 22.17 4.42
CA CYS A 199 -7.18 21.75 4.37
C CYS A 199 -8.07 22.87 4.93
N ARG A 200 -9.20 23.17 4.28
CA ARG A 200 -10.13 24.18 4.78
C ARG A 200 -10.76 23.67 6.08
N ARG A 201 -10.85 24.54 7.10
CA ARG A 201 -11.37 24.19 8.42
C ARG A 201 -12.81 23.64 8.40
N ASP A 202 -13.62 24.12 7.46
CA ASP A 202 -15.05 23.76 7.32
C ASP A 202 -15.29 22.84 6.11
N SER A 203 -14.27 22.04 5.77
CA SER A 203 -14.37 21.04 4.71
C SER A 203 -14.28 19.63 5.27
N GLU A 204 -14.84 18.69 4.51
CA GLU A 204 -14.80 17.27 4.82
C GLU A 204 -13.35 16.78 4.95
N PHE A 205 -13.00 16.29 6.14
CA PHE A 205 -11.69 15.73 6.44
C PHE A 205 -11.67 14.24 6.10
N ARG A 206 -10.93 13.87 5.05
CA ARG A 206 -10.94 12.50 4.51
C ARG A 206 -9.78 11.69 5.08
N MET A 207 -10.09 10.66 5.87
CA MET A 207 -9.09 9.80 6.52
C MET A 207 -9.12 8.41 5.91
N LEU A 208 -8.04 8.00 5.23
CA LEU A 208 -7.85 6.61 4.82
C LEU A 208 -7.16 5.85 5.95
N VAL A 209 -7.81 4.85 6.52
CA VAL A 209 -7.23 4.08 7.62
C VAL A 209 -7.02 2.63 7.23
N CYS A 210 -5.78 2.16 7.38
CA CYS A 210 -5.38 0.81 7.03
C CYS A 210 -5.44 -0.12 8.25
N ILE A 211 -6.08 -1.28 8.10
CA ILE A 211 -6.29 -2.25 9.19
C ILE A 211 -5.74 -3.61 8.76
N HIS A 212 -4.73 -4.12 9.45
CA HIS A 212 -4.19 -5.46 9.23
C HIS A 212 -4.88 -6.52 10.08
N ASN A 213 -5.06 -6.23 11.36
CA ASN A 213 -5.56 -7.17 12.36
C ASN A 213 -6.71 -6.53 13.17
N ARG A 214 -7.52 -7.38 13.80
CA ARG A 214 -8.62 -6.95 14.68
C ARG A 214 -8.12 -6.13 15.89
N GLU A 215 -6.92 -6.42 16.37
CA GLU A 215 -6.27 -5.70 17.48
C GLU A 215 -6.04 -4.22 17.18
N ASN A 216 -5.89 -3.83 15.91
CA ASN A 216 -5.65 -2.43 15.56
C ASN A 216 -6.95 -1.60 15.60
N VAL A 217 -8.11 -2.27 15.65
CA VAL A 217 -9.41 -1.61 15.52
C VAL A 217 -9.68 -0.64 16.66
N PRO A 218 -9.55 -0.99 17.95
CA PRO A 218 -9.83 -0.05 19.04
C PRO A 218 -8.97 1.22 18.91
N THR A 219 -7.69 1.05 18.62
CA THR A 219 -6.72 2.15 18.48
C THR A 219 -7.08 3.10 17.35
N ILE A 220 -7.55 2.56 16.23
CA ILE A 220 -8.02 3.32 15.08
C ILE A 220 -9.33 4.03 15.38
N ILE A 221 -10.30 3.36 16.01
CA ILE A 221 -11.58 3.98 16.38
C ILE A 221 -11.33 5.12 17.37
N ASN A 222 -10.50 4.92 18.38
CA ASN A 222 -10.15 5.97 19.34
C ASN A 222 -9.45 7.15 18.67
N LEU A 223 -8.56 6.91 17.70
CA LEU A 223 -7.96 7.98 16.90
C LEU A 223 -9.01 8.77 16.10
N LEU A 224 -10.01 8.09 15.53
CA LEU A 224 -11.11 8.73 14.81
C LEU A 224 -12.00 9.57 15.75
N GLU A 225 -12.29 9.07 16.96
CA GLU A 225 -13.06 9.81 17.97
C GLU A 225 -12.35 11.10 18.40
N ILE A 226 -11.06 11.03 18.75
CA ILE A 226 -10.28 12.22 19.15
C ILE A 226 -10.04 13.20 17.99
N SER A 227 -10.14 12.76 16.74
CA SER A 227 -10.04 13.63 15.55
C SER A 227 -11.21 14.61 15.40
N HIS A 228 -12.25 14.43 16.21
CA HIS A 228 -13.43 15.28 16.35
C HIS A 228 -14.17 15.57 15.04
N ALA A 229 -15.25 14.82 14.81
CA ALA A 229 -16.15 15.03 13.69
C ALA A 229 -17.32 15.94 14.10
N THR A 230 -17.53 17.05 13.38
CA THR A 230 -18.67 17.97 13.56
C THR A 230 -19.48 18.10 12.27
N GLU A 231 -20.68 18.69 12.32
CA GLU A 231 -21.49 18.93 11.11
C GLU A 231 -20.82 19.96 10.17
N GLU A 232 -20.12 20.95 10.74
CA GLU A 232 -19.36 21.97 9.99
C GLU A 232 -18.04 21.42 9.40
N SER A 233 -17.47 20.40 10.05
CA SER A 233 -16.19 19.80 9.65
C SER A 233 -16.28 18.27 9.74
N PRO A 234 -17.03 17.63 8.82
CA PRO A 234 -17.32 16.21 8.90
C PRO A 234 -16.08 15.37 8.58
N ILE A 235 -16.01 14.14 9.11
CA ILE A 235 -14.95 13.19 8.83
C ILE A 235 -15.46 12.07 7.91
N ALA A 236 -14.85 11.93 6.73
CA ALA A 236 -15.09 10.79 5.85
C ALA A 236 -14.00 9.75 6.04
N VAL A 237 -14.37 8.62 6.63
CA VAL A 237 -13.48 7.50 6.91
C VAL A 237 -13.51 6.53 5.73
N ILE A 238 -12.37 6.35 5.10
CA ILE A 238 -12.13 5.27 4.15
C ILE A 238 -11.40 4.16 4.90
N GLY A 239 -12.11 3.10 5.31
CA GLY A 239 -11.51 1.95 5.98
C GLY A 239 -10.98 0.95 4.97
N LEU A 240 -9.69 0.63 4.99
CA LEU A 240 -9.07 -0.35 4.10
C LEU A 240 -8.56 -1.54 4.92
N VAL A 241 -9.22 -2.69 4.79
CA VAL A 241 -8.76 -3.95 5.40
C VAL A 241 -7.74 -4.61 4.48
N LEU A 242 -6.54 -4.82 5.00
CA LEU A 242 -5.39 -5.35 4.27
C LEU A 242 -5.25 -6.83 4.57
N VAL A 243 -5.57 -7.67 3.59
CA VAL A 243 -5.51 -9.13 3.68
C VAL A 243 -4.44 -9.64 2.72
N LYS A 244 -3.52 -10.46 3.24
CA LYS A 244 -2.52 -11.12 2.39
C LYS A 244 -3.22 -12.08 1.43
N ILE A 245 -2.90 -11.98 0.14
CA ILE A 245 -3.38 -12.92 -0.85
C ILE A 245 -2.77 -14.31 -0.62
N GLU A 246 -3.63 -15.29 -0.41
CA GLU A 246 -3.28 -16.69 -0.19
C GLU A 246 -4.18 -17.53 -1.10
N GLY A 247 -3.58 -18.23 -2.08
CA GLY A 247 -4.31 -19.17 -2.96
C GLY A 247 -5.11 -18.55 -4.10
N ARG A 248 -4.98 -17.24 -4.32
CA ARG A 248 -5.50 -16.56 -5.51
C ARG A 248 -4.34 -16.14 -6.41
N ALA A 249 -4.55 -16.22 -7.73
CA ALA A 249 -3.58 -15.77 -8.72
C ALA A 249 -3.63 -14.25 -8.98
N ALA A 250 -4.77 -13.59 -8.70
CA ALA A 250 -4.98 -12.19 -9.01
C ALA A 250 -5.29 -11.35 -7.74
N PRO A 251 -4.65 -10.18 -7.58
CA PRO A 251 -5.00 -9.21 -6.54
C PRO A 251 -6.41 -8.66 -6.74
N ILE A 252 -7.15 -8.43 -5.65
CA ILE A 252 -8.53 -7.92 -5.70
C ILE A 252 -8.71 -6.80 -4.69
N LEU A 253 -9.29 -5.68 -5.14
CA LEU A 253 -9.79 -4.61 -4.27
C LEU A 253 -11.32 -4.64 -4.29
N ILE A 254 -11.93 -4.96 -3.15
CA ILE A 254 -13.37 -5.12 -2.99
C ILE A 254 -13.91 -3.87 -2.30
N ALA A 255 -14.93 -3.23 -2.87
CA ALA A 255 -15.71 -2.21 -2.19
C ALA A 255 -16.83 -2.89 -1.39
N ASN A 256 -16.79 -2.76 -0.06
CA ASN A 256 -17.76 -3.42 0.80
C ASN A 256 -19.04 -2.58 0.84
N SER A 257 -20.09 -3.09 0.19
CA SER A 257 -21.37 -2.41 0.13
C SER A 257 -22.03 -2.35 1.52
N ARG A 258 -22.91 -1.35 1.72
CA ARG A 258 -23.72 -1.22 2.94
C ARG A 258 -24.73 -2.36 3.12
N LYS A 259 -25.02 -3.13 2.06
CA LYS A 259 -25.97 -4.25 2.06
C LYS A 259 -25.23 -5.58 2.13
N GLY A 260 -25.14 -6.14 3.34
CA GLY A 260 -24.68 -7.52 3.59
C GLY A 260 -23.17 -7.74 3.38
N VAL A 261 -22.54 -8.47 4.29
CA VAL A 261 -21.20 -9.02 4.06
C VAL A 261 -21.38 -10.27 3.18
N PRO A 262 -20.64 -10.44 2.06
CA PRO A 262 -20.64 -11.71 1.35
C PRO A 262 -20.15 -12.83 2.30
N GLU A 263 -20.85 -13.97 2.32
CA GLU A 263 -20.64 -15.13 3.22
C GLU A 263 -19.24 -15.79 3.14
N THR A 264 -18.37 -15.30 2.25
CA THR A 264 -17.03 -15.84 1.99
C THR A 264 -15.92 -15.13 2.75
N GLU A 265 -16.23 -14.11 3.56
CA GLU A 265 -15.23 -13.36 4.33
C GLU A 265 -14.88 -14.03 5.66
N SER A 266 -13.63 -13.89 6.10
CA SER A 266 -13.19 -14.44 7.38
C SER A 266 -13.91 -13.76 8.56
N SER A 267 -14.01 -14.46 9.69
CA SER A 267 -14.57 -13.90 10.93
C SER A 267 -13.85 -12.63 11.42
N SER A 268 -12.58 -12.46 11.04
CA SER A 268 -11.78 -11.27 11.36
C SER A 268 -12.21 -10.04 10.54
N THR A 269 -12.34 -10.13 9.21
CA THR A 269 -12.76 -9.01 8.35
C THR A 269 -14.14 -8.52 8.73
N THR A 270 -15.08 -9.43 8.99
CA THR A 270 -16.45 -9.06 9.39
C THR A 270 -16.48 -8.28 10.70
N SER A 271 -15.69 -8.68 11.70
CA SER A 271 -15.59 -7.96 12.96
C SER A 271 -15.05 -6.53 12.80
N ILE A 272 -14.07 -6.34 11.91
CA ILE A 272 -13.49 -5.02 11.59
C ILE A 272 -14.53 -4.13 10.91
N LEU A 273 -15.24 -4.66 9.91
CA LEU A 273 -16.26 -3.93 9.18
C LEU A 273 -17.43 -3.53 10.08
N ASN A 274 -17.83 -4.41 11.00
CA ASN A 274 -18.87 -4.11 11.98
C ASN A 274 -18.45 -2.99 12.95
N ALA A 275 -17.19 -2.97 13.41
CA ALA A 275 -16.69 -1.90 14.26
C ALA A 275 -16.71 -0.53 13.56
N LEU A 276 -16.29 -0.47 12.30
CA LEU A 276 -16.35 0.76 11.49
C LEU A 276 -17.81 1.23 11.25
N ARG A 277 -18.73 0.29 11.03
CA ARG A 277 -20.17 0.60 10.92
C ARG A 277 -20.75 1.14 12.23
N ASN A 278 -20.35 0.57 13.36
CA ASN A 278 -20.79 1.07 14.68
C ASN A 278 -20.30 2.51 14.92
N TYR A 279 -19.07 2.84 14.52
CA TYR A 279 -18.58 4.21 14.58
C TYR A 279 -19.42 5.19 13.75
N GLU A 280 -19.80 4.82 12.52
CA GLU A 280 -20.70 5.63 11.67
C GLU A 280 -22.07 5.84 12.32
N GLN A 281 -22.63 4.79 12.92
CA GLN A 281 -23.94 4.85 13.59
C GLN A 281 -23.92 5.78 14.80
N ASN A 282 -22.83 5.80 15.56
CA ASN A 282 -22.67 6.66 16.72
C ASN A 282 -22.48 8.15 16.32
N HIS A 283 -22.01 8.42 15.11
CA HIS A 283 -21.68 9.76 14.61
C HIS A 283 -22.40 10.10 13.29
N ARG A 284 -23.69 9.76 13.21
CA ARG A 284 -24.47 9.72 11.96
C ARG A 284 -24.55 11.05 11.18
N ASN A 285 -24.41 12.19 11.85
CA ASN A 285 -24.50 13.52 11.23
C ASN A 285 -23.13 14.12 10.88
N SER A 286 -22.05 13.64 11.49
CA SER A 286 -20.72 14.24 11.37
C SER A 286 -19.68 13.33 10.74
N SER A 287 -19.98 12.03 10.59
CA SER A 287 -19.05 11.08 9.98
C SER A 287 -19.72 10.21 8.92
N THR A 288 -18.94 9.84 7.91
CA THR A 288 -19.33 8.84 6.91
C THR A 288 -18.26 7.76 6.80
N VAL A 289 -18.69 6.51 6.58
CA VAL A 289 -17.75 5.38 6.46
C VAL A 289 -17.92 4.69 5.11
N GLN A 290 -16.79 4.45 4.43
CA GLN A 290 -16.68 3.61 3.25
C GLN A 290 -15.59 2.56 3.49
N SER A 291 -15.95 1.29 3.39
CA SER A 291 -15.00 0.20 3.67
C SER A 291 -14.60 -0.54 2.40
N PHE A 292 -13.32 -0.92 2.34
CA PHE A 292 -12.70 -1.66 1.25
C PHE A 292 -11.88 -2.81 1.81
N THR A 293 -11.76 -3.90 1.07
CA THR A 293 -10.85 -5.01 1.38
C THR A 293 -9.85 -5.15 0.23
N SER A 294 -8.56 -4.99 0.50
CA SER A 294 -7.49 -5.30 -0.46
C SER A 294 -6.93 -6.69 -0.14
N ILE A 295 -7.04 -7.60 -1.10
CA ILE A 295 -6.51 -8.96 -1.04
C ILE A 295 -5.34 -9.03 -2.02
N THR A 296 -4.13 -8.71 -1.56
CA THR A 296 -2.94 -8.58 -2.42
C THR A 296 -1.65 -9.06 -1.74
N HIS A 297 -0.54 -9.10 -2.47
CA HIS A 297 0.77 -9.38 -1.88
C HIS A 297 1.27 -8.14 -1.13
N PHE A 298 1.92 -8.32 0.03
CA PHE A 298 2.47 -7.21 0.82
C PHE A 298 3.40 -6.30 0.01
N GLU A 299 4.12 -6.85 -0.97
CA GLU A 299 5.02 -6.11 -1.85
C GLU A 299 4.28 -5.05 -2.68
N THR A 300 3.03 -5.33 -3.07
CA THR A 300 2.23 -4.47 -3.96
C THR A 300 1.05 -3.80 -3.26
N MET A 301 0.75 -4.14 -1.99
CA MET A 301 -0.35 -3.53 -1.21
C MET A 301 -0.28 -1.99 -1.17
N HIS A 302 0.94 -1.44 -1.18
CA HIS A 302 1.15 0.00 -1.18
C HIS A 302 0.56 0.70 -2.41
N ASP A 303 0.51 0.04 -3.58
CA ASP A 303 -0.10 0.62 -4.78
C ASP A 303 -1.61 0.75 -4.60
N ASP A 304 -2.27 -0.23 -3.99
CA ASP A 304 -3.71 -0.17 -3.69
C ASP A 304 -4.03 0.95 -2.71
N ILE A 305 -3.22 1.09 -1.64
CA ILE A 305 -3.35 2.16 -0.65
C ILE A 305 -3.23 3.53 -1.33
N CYS A 306 -2.17 3.74 -2.13
CA CYS A 306 -1.92 5.00 -2.83
C CYS A 306 -3.01 5.30 -3.88
N ARG A 307 -3.46 4.30 -4.64
CA ARG A 307 -4.56 4.45 -5.61
C ARG A 307 -5.87 4.79 -4.91
N LEU A 308 -6.19 4.13 -3.80
CA LEU A 308 -7.41 4.42 -3.05
C LEU A 308 -7.36 5.81 -2.43
N ALA A 309 -6.22 6.20 -1.84
CA ALA A 309 -5.98 7.54 -1.32
C ALA A 309 -6.18 8.61 -2.40
N MET A 310 -5.67 8.36 -3.61
CA MET A 310 -5.85 9.24 -4.77
C MET A 310 -7.32 9.32 -5.21
N ASN A 311 -7.96 8.17 -5.47
CA ASN A 311 -9.33 8.10 -5.98
C ASN A 311 -10.34 8.71 -5.01
N LYS A 312 -10.12 8.55 -3.70
CA LYS A 312 -10.97 9.11 -2.65
C LYS A 312 -10.53 10.48 -2.16
N ARG A 313 -9.42 11.02 -2.68
CA ARG A 313 -8.82 12.30 -2.26
C ARG A 313 -8.60 12.37 -0.75
N ALA A 314 -8.00 11.33 -0.19
CA ALA A 314 -7.66 11.29 1.23
C ALA A 314 -6.77 12.50 1.61
N THR A 315 -7.02 13.09 2.77
CA THR A 315 -6.19 14.14 3.36
C THR A 315 -5.03 13.53 4.13
N ILE A 316 -5.29 12.42 4.83
CA ILE A 316 -4.29 11.65 5.56
C ILE A 316 -4.52 10.14 5.37
N VAL A 317 -3.43 9.38 5.24
CA VAL A 317 -3.41 7.92 5.36
C VAL A 317 -2.86 7.52 6.72
N ILE A 318 -3.62 6.78 7.53
CA ILE A 318 -3.16 6.20 8.79
C ILE A 318 -2.75 4.76 8.55
N MET A 319 -1.48 4.47 8.82
CA MET A 319 -0.86 3.15 8.73
C MET A 319 -0.51 2.64 10.12
N PRO A 320 -0.80 1.38 10.46
CA PRO A 320 -0.31 0.80 11.71
C PRO A 320 1.20 0.54 11.66
N PHE A 321 1.84 0.60 12.82
CA PHE A 321 3.25 0.26 12.97
C PHE A 321 3.51 -1.24 12.78
N HIS A 322 4.73 -1.57 12.33
CA HIS A 322 5.11 -2.92 11.93
C HIS A 322 5.56 -3.81 13.09
N LYS A 323 5.84 -3.23 14.26
CA LYS A 323 6.12 -3.93 15.52
C LYS A 323 4.87 -3.90 16.42
N LYS A 324 4.57 -5.04 17.05
CA LYS A 324 3.57 -5.13 18.11
C LYS A 324 4.25 -5.14 19.48
N TRP A 325 3.60 -4.53 20.44
CA TRP A 325 4.07 -4.45 21.83
C TRP A 325 3.25 -5.39 22.71
N ALA A 326 3.95 -6.17 23.52
CA ALA A 326 3.34 -6.91 24.61
C ALA A 326 3.04 -5.96 25.78
N ILE A 327 2.21 -6.44 26.72
CA ILE A 327 1.74 -5.68 27.89
C ILE A 327 2.92 -5.28 28.80
N ASP A 328 3.99 -6.08 28.80
CA ASP A 328 5.23 -5.83 29.55
C ASP A 328 6.17 -4.81 28.87
N GLY A 329 5.75 -4.23 27.73
CA GLY A 329 6.58 -3.30 26.97
C GLY A 329 7.65 -3.99 26.11
N SER A 330 7.66 -5.33 26.01
CA SER A 330 8.52 -6.05 25.08
C SER A 330 7.93 -6.09 23.66
N ILE A 331 8.76 -6.38 22.66
CA ILE A 331 8.32 -6.50 21.26
C ILE A 331 7.78 -7.92 21.04
N GLU A 332 6.47 -8.05 20.87
CA GLU A 332 5.78 -9.34 20.68
C GLU A 332 6.04 -9.91 19.28
N SER A 333 5.93 -9.06 18.25
CA SER A 333 6.15 -9.48 16.86
C SER A 333 6.60 -8.32 15.98
N THR A 334 7.41 -8.63 14.97
CA THR A 334 7.91 -7.66 13.99
C THR A 334 7.70 -8.20 12.58
N SER A 335 7.01 -7.44 11.73
CA SER A 335 6.80 -7.81 10.32
C SER A 335 7.60 -6.94 9.38
N ARG A 336 8.66 -7.51 8.78
CA ARG A 336 9.47 -6.80 7.76
C ARG A 336 8.66 -6.45 6.51
N SER A 337 7.67 -7.26 6.16
CA SER A 337 6.81 -6.99 5.01
C SER A 337 5.95 -5.74 5.21
N ILE A 338 5.41 -5.54 6.42
CA ILE A 338 4.67 -4.32 6.78
C ILE A 338 5.61 -3.12 6.82
N GLN A 339 6.83 -3.29 7.33
CA GLN A 339 7.84 -2.24 7.33
C GLN A 339 8.14 -1.75 5.90
N GLN A 340 8.40 -2.67 4.97
CA GLN A 340 8.68 -2.33 3.57
C GLN A 340 7.48 -1.65 2.90
N MET A 341 6.26 -2.13 3.18
CA MET A 341 5.03 -1.52 2.71
C MET A 341 4.87 -0.09 3.22
N ASN A 342 5.07 0.16 4.52
CA ASN A 342 4.99 1.50 5.12
C ASN A 342 5.99 2.46 4.46
N ARG A 343 7.23 2.01 4.20
CA ARG A 343 8.23 2.81 3.48
C ARG A 343 7.80 3.16 2.06
N ASN A 344 7.19 2.22 1.34
CA ASN A 344 6.67 2.46 0.00
C ASN A 344 5.48 3.43 -0.01
N VAL A 345 4.57 3.33 0.97
CA VAL A 345 3.46 4.28 1.14
C VAL A 345 3.99 5.68 1.43
N LEU A 346 4.91 5.84 2.38
CA LEU A 346 5.54 7.12 2.71
C LEU A 346 6.23 7.79 1.50
N LYS A 347 6.74 6.99 0.56
CA LYS A 347 7.42 7.47 -0.65
C LYS A 347 6.45 7.89 -1.77
N ASN A 348 5.29 7.23 -1.86
CA ASN A 348 4.42 7.31 -3.03
C ASN A 348 3.04 7.95 -2.75
N ALA A 349 2.64 8.11 -1.49
CA ALA A 349 1.32 8.62 -1.14
C ALA A 349 1.08 10.06 -1.66
N PRO A 350 -0.13 10.36 -2.17
CA PRO A 350 -0.49 11.69 -2.70
C PRO A 350 -0.94 12.69 -1.62
N CYS A 351 -0.91 12.29 -0.35
CA CYS A 351 -1.40 13.05 0.80
C CYS A 351 -0.54 12.77 2.03
N SER A 352 -0.87 13.39 3.17
CA SER A 352 -0.11 13.19 4.41
C SER A 352 -0.21 11.74 4.89
N VAL A 353 0.84 11.22 5.51
CA VAL A 353 0.88 9.83 6.00
C VAL A 353 1.19 9.84 7.48
N GLY A 354 0.35 9.20 8.28
CA GLY A 354 0.57 8.97 9.71
C GLY A 354 0.90 7.51 9.97
N ILE A 355 2.02 7.22 10.64
CA ILE A 355 2.30 5.88 11.19
C ILE A 355 1.93 5.88 12.66
N LEU A 356 0.96 5.05 13.01
CA LEU A 356 0.42 4.92 14.37
C LEU A 356 1.09 3.77 15.11
N ILE A 357 1.80 4.11 16.17
CA ILE A 357 2.41 3.19 17.13
C ILE A 357 1.48 3.08 18.32
N ASP A 358 0.91 1.90 18.52
CA ASP A 358 0.04 1.60 19.64
C ASP A 358 0.85 1.02 20.80
N ARG A 359 0.69 1.61 21.99
CA ARG A 359 1.30 1.17 23.26
C ARG A 359 0.25 0.66 24.26
N GLY A 360 -0.99 0.40 23.82
CA GLY A 360 -2.04 -0.23 24.62
C GLY A 360 -3.01 0.74 25.31
N ILE A 361 -2.67 2.04 25.44
CA ILE A 361 -3.57 3.06 26.02
C ILE A 361 -4.86 3.18 25.22
N LEU A 362 -4.76 3.07 23.88
CA LEU A 362 -5.89 3.14 22.97
C LEU A 362 -6.58 1.77 22.76
N ASN A 363 -6.16 0.72 23.48
CA ASN A 363 -6.61 -0.65 23.24
C ASN A 363 -7.63 -1.15 24.30
N GLY A 364 -7.85 -0.41 25.39
CA GLY A 364 -8.66 -0.84 26.54
C GLY A 364 -10.19 -0.64 26.42
N SER A 365 -10.67 0.18 25.49
CA SER A 365 -12.10 0.44 25.23
C SER A 365 -12.30 0.88 23.78
N LEU A 366 -13.44 0.54 23.18
CA LEU A 366 -13.84 1.04 21.86
C LEU A 366 -14.08 2.56 21.84
N SER A 367 -14.29 3.16 23.01
CA SER A 367 -14.32 4.61 23.19
C SER A 367 -13.55 4.98 24.45
N VAL A 368 -12.39 5.61 24.28
CA VAL A 368 -11.56 6.12 25.39
C VAL A 368 -12.23 7.30 26.09
N LEU A 369 -13.05 8.06 25.35
CA LEU A 369 -13.69 9.29 25.82
C LEU A 369 -14.90 9.03 26.74
N ASN A 370 -15.50 7.84 26.69
CA ASN A 370 -16.57 7.46 27.62
C ASN A 370 -16.07 7.09 29.02
N GLY A 371 -14.76 6.84 29.20
CA GLY A 371 -14.17 6.38 30.46
C GLY A 371 -13.22 7.37 31.15
N ARG A 372 -12.81 8.46 30.48
CA ARG A 372 -11.82 9.42 30.99
C ARG A 372 -12.31 10.86 30.88
N LEU A 373 -12.06 11.65 31.92
CA LEU A 373 -12.43 13.08 31.99
C LEU A 373 -11.63 13.95 31.02
N LEU A 374 -10.39 13.56 30.69
CA LEU A 374 -9.50 14.31 29.81
C LEU A 374 -8.52 13.37 29.10
N PHE A 375 -8.30 13.61 27.81
CA PHE A 375 -7.31 12.91 26.98
C PHE A 375 -6.16 13.87 26.63
N ASN A 376 -4.94 13.57 27.07
CA ASN A 376 -3.80 14.47 26.91
C ASN A 376 -3.00 14.14 25.65
N VAL A 377 -2.92 15.10 24.73
CA VAL A 377 -2.15 14.98 23.48
C VAL A 377 -0.97 15.94 23.52
N ALA A 378 0.23 15.44 23.26
CA ALA A 378 1.40 16.30 23.02
C ALA A 378 1.61 16.49 21.51
N VAL A 379 1.99 17.70 21.10
CA VAL A 379 2.55 17.98 19.78
C VAL A 379 3.99 18.40 19.98
N LEU A 380 4.94 17.56 19.55
CA LEU A 380 6.36 17.89 19.59
C LEU A 380 6.72 18.62 18.31
N PHE A 381 7.17 19.87 18.43
CA PHE A 381 7.50 20.72 17.30
C PHE A 381 8.99 21.06 17.32
N PHE A 382 9.72 20.63 16.30
CA PHE A 382 11.16 20.87 16.11
C PHE A 382 11.45 21.78 14.91
N GLY A 383 10.42 22.09 14.13
CA GLY A 383 10.49 22.93 12.93
C GLY A 383 10.42 22.11 11.65
N GLY A 384 9.78 22.68 10.63
CA GLY A 384 9.64 22.05 9.32
C GLY A 384 8.22 21.58 8.97
N PRO A 385 8.05 21.07 7.73
CA PRO A 385 6.73 20.78 7.16
C PRO A 385 5.98 19.63 7.84
N ASP A 386 6.68 18.58 8.29
CA ASP A 386 6.04 17.42 8.92
C ASP A 386 5.54 17.74 10.34
N ASP A 387 6.26 18.60 11.06
CA ASP A 387 5.84 19.12 12.36
C ASP A 387 4.65 20.09 12.21
N ALA A 388 4.64 20.89 11.14
CA ALA A 388 3.50 21.75 10.80
C ALA A 388 2.22 20.93 10.52
N GLU A 389 2.33 19.79 9.84
CA GLU A 389 1.21 18.85 9.64
C GLU A 389 0.72 18.26 10.97
N SER A 390 1.65 17.89 11.85
CA SER A 390 1.35 17.36 13.19
C SER A 390 0.62 18.39 14.05
N LEU A 391 1.08 19.65 14.01
CA LEU A 391 0.44 20.77 14.69
C LEU A 391 -0.96 21.06 14.14
N ALA A 392 -1.13 21.03 12.81
CA ALA A 392 -2.43 21.22 12.17
C ALA A 392 -3.43 20.12 12.58
N TYR A 393 -2.98 18.87 12.64
CA TYR A 393 -3.82 17.76 13.08
C TYR A 393 -4.17 17.85 14.57
N GLY A 394 -3.21 18.22 15.42
CA GLY A 394 -3.47 18.54 16.83
C GLY A 394 -4.50 19.66 16.97
N ALA A 395 -4.30 20.80 16.31
CA ALA A 395 -5.24 21.92 16.36
C ALA A 395 -6.68 21.57 15.92
N ARG A 396 -6.86 20.50 15.15
CA ARG A 396 -8.19 19.92 14.90
C ARG A 396 -8.74 19.17 16.11
N MET A 397 -7.95 18.31 16.74
CA MET A 397 -8.35 17.50 17.91
C MET A 397 -8.75 18.35 19.12
N VAL A 398 -8.12 19.52 19.34
CA VAL A 398 -8.42 20.39 20.51
C VAL A 398 -9.83 20.98 20.49
N ARG A 399 -10.54 20.87 19.36
CA ARG A 399 -11.96 21.23 19.26
C ARG A 399 -12.86 20.29 20.06
N HIS A 400 -12.36 19.09 20.36
CA HIS A 400 -13.05 18.15 21.25
C HIS A 400 -12.93 18.61 22.70
N GLY A 401 -14.05 18.83 23.39
CA GLY A 401 -14.06 19.35 24.77
C GLY A 401 -13.34 18.46 25.81
N CYS A 402 -13.13 17.19 25.50
CA CYS A 402 -12.39 16.25 26.36
C CYS A 402 -10.92 16.05 25.96
N VAL A 403 -10.42 16.71 24.90
CA VAL A 403 -9.03 16.58 24.44
C VAL A 403 -8.24 17.83 24.82
N ARG A 404 -7.16 17.65 25.56
CA ARG A 404 -6.22 18.73 25.88
C ARG A 404 -4.93 18.55 25.11
N ILE A 405 -4.52 19.60 24.41
CA ILE A 405 -3.30 19.62 23.61
C ILE A 405 -2.24 20.45 24.27
N THR A 406 -1.03 19.90 24.32
CA THR A 406 0.17 20.59 24.76
C THR A 406 1.16 20.64 23.61
N VAL A 407 1.35 21.82 23.04
CA VAL A 407 2.37 22.06 22.00
C VAL A 407 3.69 22.38 22.69
N VAL A 408 4.70 21.54 22.46
CA VAL A 408 6.05 21.72 22.98
C VAL A 408 6.97 22.09 21.82
N ASN A 409 7.39 23.36 21.79
CA ASN A 409 8.29 23.89 20.77
C ASN A 409 9.74 23.78 21.25
N PHE A 410 10.51 22.91 20.62
CA PHE A 410 11.92 22.69 20.95
C PHE A 410 12.82 23.64 20.16
N LEU A 411 13.64 24.37 20.90
CA LEU A 411 14.50 25.41 20.36
C LEU A 411 15.95 25.09 20.68
N LEU A 412 16.81 25.03 19.65
CA LEU A 412 18.25 24.88 19.86
C LEU A 412 18.82 26.18 20.46
N PHE A 413 19.58 26.04 21.55
CA PHE A 413 20.34 27.13 22.16
C PHE A 413 21.32 27.76 21.15
N GLY A 414 21.30 29.08 21.03
CA GLY A 414 22.21 29.83 20.15
C GLY A 414 21.78 29.94 18.68
N ASN A 415 20.66 29.34 18.25
CA ASN A 415 20.19 29.39 16.85
C ASN A 415 18.94 30.29 16.64
N ALA A 416 18.94 31.49 17.22
CA ALA A 416 17.75 32.33 17.38
C ALA A 416 17.23 33.02 16.09
N ASN A 417 18.05 33.18 15.05
CA ASN A 417 17.78 34.18 13.98
C ASN A 417 17.58 33.62 12.56
N SER A 418 17.17 32.36 12.39
CA SER A 418 16.91 31.84 11.04
C SER A 418 15.55 32.30 10.48
N LYS A 419 15.47 32.59 9.17
CA LYS A 419 14.20 32.91 8.48
C LYS A 419 13.16 31.79 8.62
N GLU A 420 13.63 30.54 8.68
CA GLU A 420 12.80 29.36 8.92
C GLU A 420 12.15 29.39 10.30
N ARG A 421 12.92 29.70 11.35
CA ARG A 421 12.40 29.82 12.71
C ARG A 421 11.35 30.92 12.85
N LYS A 422 11.49 32.03 12.10
CA LYS A 422 10.47 33.07 12.04
C LYS A 422 9.17 32.54 11.44
N ARG A 423 9.23 31.83 10.30
CA ARG A 423 8.04 31.21 9.68
C ARG A 423 7.36 30.21 10.62
N ASP A 424 8.14 29.38 11.30
CA ASP A 424 7.62 28.39 12.23
C ASP A 424 6.98 29.06 13.46
N SER A 425 7.58 30.14 13.98
CA SER A 425 7.02 30.94 15.07
C SER A 425 5.73 31.65 14.66
N ASP A 426 5.68 32.18 13.42
CA ASP A 426 4.48 32.82 12.87
C ASP A 426 3.34 31.79 12.73
N LEU A 427 3.63 30.57 12.26
CA LEU A 427 2.68 29.46 12.17
C LEU A 427 2.13 29.06 13.54
N ILE A 428 3.01 28.85 14.53
CA ILE A 428 2.60 28.51 15.90
C ILE A 428 1.73 29.62 16.49
N ASN A 429 2.11 30.88 16.26
CA ASN A 429 1.36 32.02 16.73
C ASN A 429 -0.04 32.11 16.10
N GLU A 430 -0.20 31.73 14.83
CA GLU A 430 -1.52 31.63 14.19
C GLU A 430 -2.44 30.65 14.94
N TYR A 431 -1.95 29.45 15.27
CA TYR A 431 -2.71 28.47 16.03
C TYR A 431 -2.98 28.90 17.47
N ARG A 432 -2.02 29.59 18.10
CA ARG A 432 -2.17 30.15 19.44
C ARG A 432 -3.25 31.23 19.45
N GLN A 433 -3.25 32.13 18.47
CA GLN A 433 -4.26 33.17 18.32
C GLN A 433 -5.65 32.57 18.06
N GLY A 434 -5.74 31.55 17.21
CA GLY A 434 -6.98 30.83 16.95
C GLY A 434 -7.56 30.09 18.15
N ASN A 435 -6.74 29.83 19.18
CA ASN A 435 -7.13 29.16 20.43
C ASN A 435 -7.04 30.07 21.66
N LEU A 436 -7.04 31.40 21.47
CA LEU A 436 -7.06 32.35 22.59
C LEU A 436 -8.28 32.10 23.49
N GLY A 437 -8.03 31.85 24.77
CA GLY A 437 -9.07 31.53 25.76
C GLY A 437 -9.47 30.05 25.84
N ASN A 438 -8.94 29.19 24.98
CA ASN A 438 -9.18 27.74 25.07
C ASN A 438 -8.28 27.12 26.15
N GLN A 439 -8.86 26.73 27.29
CA GLN A 439 -8.13 26.09 28.39
C GLN A 439 -7.53 24.73 28.03
N HIS A 440 -7.99 24.12 26.92
CA HIS A 440 -7.50 22.85 26.43
C HIS A 440 -6.30 23.00 25.47
N PHE A 441 -5.86 24.21 25.14
CA PHE A 441 -4.68 24.45 24.31
C PHE A 441 -3.56 25.07 25.14
N LEU A 442 -2.49 24.30 25.37
CA LEU A 442 -1.30 24.72 26.11
C LEU A 442 -0.09 24.82 25.17
N TYR A 443 0.76 25.80 25.42
CA TYR A 443 1.98 26.04 24.65
C TYR A 443 3.18 26.21 25.60
N PHE A 444 4.25 25.46 25.33
CA PHE A 444 5.51 25.54 26.05
C PHE A 444 6.67 25.65 25.07
N GLU A 445 7.69 26.44 25.45
CA GLU A 445 8.96 26.51 24.75
C GLU A 445 10.04 25.84 25.60
N GLU A 446 10.73 24.87 25.00
CA GLU A 446 11.83 24.14 25.65
C GLU A 446 13.12 24.42 24.90
N VAL A 447 14.11 24.98 25.59
CA VAL A 447 15.41 25.31 25.01
C VAL A 447 16.40 24.19 25.32
N VAL A 448 16.85 23.49 24.28
CA VAL A 448 17.76 22.34 24.38
C VAL A 448 19.14 22.69 23.86
N ARG A 449 20.19 22.15 24.52
CA ARG A 449 21.59 22.40 24.13
C ARG A 449 22.12 21.39 23.12
N ASP A 450 21.77 20.13 23.30
CA ASP A 450 22.22 19.01 22.47
C ASP A 450 21.16 17.88 22.43
N GLY A 451 21.49 16.79 21.72
CA GLY A 451 20.59 15.63 21.61
C GLY A 451 20.38 14.87 22.93
N VAL A 452 21.31 14.97 23.88
CA VAL A 452 21.21 14.29 25.19
C VAL A 452 20.23 15.03 26.10
N ASP A 453 20.35 16.36 26.13
CA ASP A 453 19.42 17.26 26.82
C ASP A 453 18.00 17.09 26.25
N LEU A 454 17.88 16.97 24.92
CA LEU A 454 16.62 16.67 24.26
C LEU A 454 16.02 15.32 24.71
N ALA A 455 16.81 14.24 24.69
CA ALA A 455 16.35 12.93 25.15
C ALA A 455 15.91 12.97 26.63
N GLY A 456 16.66 13.69 27.47
CA GLY A 456 16.32 13.90 28.88
C GLY A 456 15.03 14.69 29.09
N CYS A 457 14.77 15.73 28.29
CA CYS A 457 13.52 16.48 28.33
C CYS A 457 12.34 15.62 27.88
N LEU A 458 12.49 14.90 26.76
CA LEU A 458 11.44 13.99 26.27
C LEU A 458 11.10 12.92 27.31
N ALA A 459 12.10 12.29 27.94
CA ALA A 459 11.88 11.23 28.93
C ALA A 459 11.05 11.71 30.14
N LYS A 460 11.23 12.96 30.57
CA LYS A 460 10.44 13.56 31.67
C LYS A 460 8.98 13.80 31.30
N MET A 461 8.69 13.99 30.02
CA MET A 461 7.37 14.42 29.53
C MET A 461 6.48 13.26 29.09
N VAL A 462 7.05 12.14 28.64
CA VAL A 462 6.30 11.05 28.00
C VAL A 462 5.24 10.43 28.91
N GLY A 463 5.46 10.36 30.22
CA GLY A 463 4.49 9.82 31.19
C GLY A 463 3.23 10.68 31.39
N CYS A 464 3.20 11.90 30.84
CA CYS A 464 2.09 12.85 31.03
C CYS A 464 1.04 12.80 29.92
N PHE A 465 1.30 12.09 28.83
CA PHE A 465 0.49 12.12 27.62
C PHE A 465 -0.06 10.74 27.24
N ASP A 466 -1.24 10.74 26.64
CA ASP A 466 -1.89 9.53 26.11
C ASP A 466 -1.53 9.30 24.64
N LEU A 467 -1.35 10.40 23.89
CA LEU A 467 -0.94 10.42 22.48
C LEU A 467 0.12 11.49 22.25
N ILE A 468 1.17 11.15 21.50
CA ILE A 468 2.21 12.09 21.05
C ILE A 468 2.15 12.20 19.53
N LEU A 469 1.97 13.41 19.03
CA LEU A 469 2.05 13.78 17.62
C LEU A 469 3.45 14.34 17.32
N VAL A 470 4.11 13.81 16.30
CA VAL A 470 5.45 14.26 15.91
C VAL A 470 5.63 14.15 14.39
N GLY A 471 6.31 15.12 13.79
CA GLY A 471 6.69 15.01 12.39
C GLY A 471 7.77 13.96 12.18
N LYS A 472 7.84 13.36 11.01
CA LYS A 472 8.90 12.41 10.67
C LYS A 472 10.24 13.09 10.43
N TYR A 473 10.24 14.15 9.61
CA TYR A 473 11.42 14.93 9.28
C TYR A 473 11.32 16.32 9.90
N HIS A 474 12.39 16.68 10.60
CA HIS A 474 12.54 17.98 11.23
C HIS A 474 13.49 18.86 10.42
N GLN A 475 13.51 20.14 10.75
CA GLN A 475 14.52 21.08 10.26
C GLN A 475 15.93 20.54 10.54
N LYS A 476 16.84 20.64 9.56
CA LYS A 476 18.23 20.18 9.73
C LYS A 476 18.86 20.92 10.91
N SER A 477 19.19 20.16 11.94
CA SER A 477 19.65 20.69 13.21
C SER A 477 20.78 19.81 13.75
N PRO A 478 21.81 20.38 14.42
CA PRO A 478 22.81 19.60 15.13
C PRO A 478 22.20 18.76 16.27
N LEU A 479 20.97 19.03 16.72
CA LEU A 479 20.27 18.22 17.72
C LEU A 479 20.14 16.75 17.35
N PHE A 480 20.02 16.47 16.04
CA PHE A 480 19.80 15.11 15.54
C PHE A 480 21.09 14.41 15.09
N LYS A 481 22.22 15.14 15.05
CA LYS A 481 23.51 14.54 14.70
C LYS A 481 23.90 13.49 15.72
N GLY A 482 24.31 12.32 15.24
CA GLY A 482 24.60 11.16 16.08
C GLY A 482 23.37 10.35 16.46
N LEU A 483 22.17 10.94 16.60
CA LEU A 483 20.93 10.17 16.83
C LEU A 483 20.44 9.45 15.55
N GLU A 484 20.70 10.03 14.37
CA GLU A 484 20.35 9.43 13.07
C GLU A 484 21.08 8.10 12.80
N GLU A 485 22.31 7.95 13.31
CA GLU A 485 23.16 6.78 13.06
C GLU A 485 22.68 5.51 13.78
N TRP A 486 21.88 5.67 14.84
CA TRP A 486 21.38 4.58 15.68
C TRP A 486 19.92 4.22 15.39
N SER A 487 19.36 4.68 14.26
CA SER A 487 17.95 4.46 13.95
C SER A 487 17.65 3.03 13.46
N GLU A 488 16.78 2.32 14.19
CA GLU A 488 16.29 0.99 13.83
C GLU A 488 15.11 1.06 12.83
N CYS A 489 14.24 2.05 13.00
CA CYS A 489 12.99 2.21 12.24
C CYS A 489 12.99 3.54 11.47
N PRO A 490 13.72 3.66 10.34
CA PRO A 490 13.85 4.92 9.60
C PRO A 490 12.52 5.41 9.00
N GLU A 491 11.48 4.56 8.92
CA GLU A 491 10.14 4.99 8.57
C GLU A 491 9.52 5.97 9.58
N LEU A 492 9.99 6.00 10.84
CA LEU A 492 9.49 6.86 11.92
C LEU A 492 10.28 8.18 12.08
N GLY A 493 11.47 8.29 11.49
CA GLY A 493 12.37 9.42 11.76
C GLY A 493 13.00 9.35 13.15
N VAL A 494 13.88 10.31 13.46
CA VAL A 494 14.76 10.24 14.66
C VAL A 494 13.96 10.21 15.96
N ILE A 495 13.02 11.16 16.11
CA ILE A 495 12.22 11.27 17.35
C ILE A 495 11.17 10.17 17.43
N GLY A 496 10.51 9.85 16.31
CA GLY A 496 9.55 8.75 16.27
C GLY A 496 10.18 7.41 16.63
N ASP A 497 11.40 7.13 16.16
CA ASP A 497 12.14 5.91 16.48
C ASP A 497 12.62 5.88 17.94
N MET A 498 13.06 7.03 18.49
CA MET A 498 13.38 7.15 19.92
C MET A 498 12.16 6.83 20.80
N LEU A 499 10.99 7.40 20.49
CA LEU A 499 9.74 7.15 21.22
C LEU A 499 9.21 5.72 21.02
N ALA A 500 9.51 5.11 19.87
CA ALA A 500 9.22 3.72 19.58
C ALA A 500 10.28 2.75 20.15
N SER A 501 11.38 3.23 20.73
CA SER A 501 12.38 2.34 21.31
C SER A 501 11.85 1.70 22.60
N PRO A 502 12.17 0.43 22.88
CA PRO A 502 11.86 -0.18 24.18
C PRO A 502 12.60 0.53 25.33
N GLY A 503 13.80 1.07 25.08
CA GLY A 503 14.63 1.71 26.11
C GLY A 503 14.12 3.08 26.58
N PHE A 504 13.10 3.64 25.94
CA PHE A 504 12.55 4.95 26.28
C PHE A 504 11.31 4.86 27.20
N GLU A 505 10.84 3.66 27.53
CA GLU A 505 9.68 3.38 28.40
C GLU A 505 8.44 4.25 28.13
N CYS A 506 8.18 4.53 26.84
CA CYS A 506 7.05 5.34 26.41
C CYS A 506 5.74 4.56 26.51
N ALA A 507 4.89 4.93 27.46
CA ALA A 507 3.54 4.38 27.59
C ALA A 507 2.55 5.02 26.59
N ALA A 508 2.83 6.25 26.14
CA ALA A 508 1.97 7.00 25.22
C ALA A 508 1.92 6.35 23.83
N SER A 509 0.75 6.36 23.18
CA SER A 509 0.69 6.04 21.75
C SER A 509 1.36 7.16 20.95
N VAL A 510 1.96 6.86 19.81
CA VAL A 510 2.71 7.85 19.02
C VAL A 510 2.20 7.83 17.58
N LEU A 511 1.88 9.01 17.05
CA LEU A 511 1.54 9.19 15.65
C LEU A 511 2.63 10.02 14.97
N VAL A 512 3.41 9.37 14.11
CA VAL A 512 4.43 10.03 13.31
C VAL A 512 3.80 10.47 11.99
N VAL A 513 3.79 11.78 11.72
CA VAL A 513 3.16 12.36 10.53
C VAL A 513 4.22 12.80 9.52
N GLN A 514 3.98 12.54 8.23
CA GLN A 514 4.81 13.00 7.13
C GLN A 514 3.94 13.75 6.11
N GLN A 515 4.37 14.94 5.69
CA GLN A 515 3.75 15.67 4.59
C GLN A 515 4.06 14.96 3.24
N PRO A 516 3.18 15.04 2.22
CA PRO A 516 3.45 14.43 0.92
C PRO A 516 4.68 15.05 0.23
N ARG A 517 5.74 14.25 0.07
CA ARG A 517 7.03 14.69 -0.48
C ARG A 517 6.96 15.03 -1.97
N MET A 518 7.27 16.26 -2.35
CA MET A 518 7.45 16.66 -3.76
C MET A 518 8.63 15.87 -4.33
N ARG A 519 8.40 14.97 -5.29
CA ARG A 519 9.49 14.48 -6.12
C ARG A 519 9.88 15.64 -7.03
N VAL A 520 10.82 16.45 -6.58
CA VAL A 520 11.55 17.34 -7.49
C VAL A 520 12.29 16.39 -8.43
N ASN A 521 11.95 16.42 -9.71
CA ASN A 521 12.81 15.79 -10.71
C ASN A 521 14.18 16.45 -10.57
N GLU A 522 15.22 15.70 -10.23
CA GLU A 522 16.62 16.16 -10.23
C GLU A 522 17.12 16.59 -11.63
N THR A 523 16.22 16.74 -12.61
CA THR A 523 16.53 17.14 -13.99
C THR A 523 15.71 18.34 -14.50
N ALA A 524 14.99 19.06 -13.65
CA ALA A 524 14.35 20.32 -14.04
C ALA A 524 15.05 21.52 -13.36
N PRO A 525 15.57 22.51 -14.12
CA PRO A 525 16.10 23.73 -13.52
C PRO A 525 14.99 24.46 -12.77
N LEU A 526 15.32 24.97 -11.59
CA LEU A 526 14.47 25.79 -10.74
C LEU A 526 14.00 27.04 -11.51
N ILE A 527 12.76 27.05 -11.98
CA ILE A 527 12.06 28.30 -12.30
C ILE A 527 11.31 28.70 -11.04
N HIS A 528 11.80 29.77 -10.42
CA HIS A 528 11.08 30.53 -9.42
C HIS A 528 9.80 31.10 -10.06
N ASP A 529 8.63 30.72 -9.56
CA ASP A 529 7.44 31.56 -9.71
C ASP A 529 6.77 31.69 -8.34
N ALA A 530 6.78 32.92 -7.83
CA ALA A 530 5.97 33.37 -6.72
C ALA A 530 4.50 33.48 -7.20
N PRO A 531 3.50 33.24 -6.33
CA PRO A 531 2.12 33.49 -6.70
C PRO A 531 1.87 35.00 -6.67
N ASP A 532 1.72 35.61 -7.85
CA ASP A 532 1.15 36.94 -7.97
C ASP A 532 -0.35 36.90 -7.66
N ASP A 533 -0.70 37.71 -6.67
CA ASP A 533 -2.04 38.10 -6.30
C ASP A 533 -2.68 38.93 -7.45
N ASN A 534 -4.01 38.89 -7.54
CA ASN A 534 -4.87 39.53 -8.56
C ASN A 534 -5.02 38.82 -9.91
N ARG A 535 -6.14 38.09 -10.06
CA ARG A 535 -7.17 38.41 -11.07
C ARG A 535 -8.46 37.64 -10.78
N VAL A 536 -9.36 38.32 -10.08
CA VAL A 536 -10.79 38.22 -10.33
C VAL A 536 -11.02 38.74 -11.76
N CYS A 537 -11.56 37.90 -12.65
CA CYS A 537 -12.35 38.40 -13.77
C CYS A 537 -13.40 37.36 -14.17
N LEU A 538 -14.64 37.76 -13.87
CA LEU A 538 -15.89 37.36 -14.48
C LEU A 538 -15.75 37.14 -16.00
N SER A 539 -16.29 36.03 -16.50
CA SER A 539 -17.04 36.04 -17.77
C SER A 539 -18.07 34.91 -17.77
N MET A 540 -19.26 35.32 -17.37
CA MET A 540 -20.52 34.75 -17.82
C MET A 540 -20.65 34.98 -19.34
N GLU A 541 -21.44 34.13 -20.01
CA GLU A 541 -22.13 34.39 -21.29
C GLU A 541 -21.40 34.20 -22.64
N ARG A 542 -21.78 33.10 -23.33
CA ARG A 542 -22.57 33.04 -24.59
C ARG A 542 -21.98 32.26 -25.80
N TRP A 543 -22.75 31.25 -26.21
CA TRP A 543 -23.11 30.77 -27.57
C TRP A 543 -22.00 30.44 -28.59
N ASN A 544 -21.82 29.14 -28.86
CA ASN A 544 -22.33 28.48 -30.07
C ASN A 544 -22.53 26.98 -29.82
#